data_AF-A0A850X3J7-F1
#
_entry.id   AF-A0A850X3J7-F1
#
_cell.length_a   1.000
_cell.length_b   1.000
_cell.length_c   1.000
_cell.angle_alpha   90.00
_cell.angle_beta   90.00
_cell.angle_gamma   90.00
#
_symmetry.space_group_name_H-M   'P 1'
#
loop_
_entity.id
_entity.type
_entity.pdbx_description
1 polymer ?
#
loop_
_entity_poly.entity_id
_entity_poly.type
_entity_poly.pdbx_seq_one_letter_code
_entity_poly.pdbx_strand_id
1 'polypeptide(L)'
;DPFLFQACPPVGLDVCTLRMQLFIGPRALCHFQNNIILLTKADTEDITERRKPTRRMLSRKAESVKSRTDSESEPGWNLYIINTVSTIQLYREMVDYSRTYENVRTESCIHLLSEAHLLVRAALMDPSILTAEEKEELQAAFRESCAFLGDCYSRFDTKDYHLALPYYRMSGLSMTQVLKRLVPSGDEMQTYERGFLFYLTHTFNEDSNEELSEELANRVLQIFYLADPVQLPHILCSPCMRNVCPSAALKCLQKVERTLPSVVLTLTKAFMALKIGDWDTYEHEMDSYKETTLACGFTGQPKLLMQHKDGIVLPTEFAAHLKETQPGLLVAAVVALHENSKIELEEAALFFQMLCGTGANAAPQLLLDFWEALLVVCSQEEILEELLLKVAAQYVWRISKKQLPETKPLKTTEDLINSCHHFGLIFPWVSLIMAAASPSDEGYHEDVSKLQSLLCGQSVDIASALPVVEPLAEAGAVGLTIRVLCNTRQGKHEEALDQLLQRCPEAVWWKKLLPELCKRVRLTGNGCPVLISSLKAETLSVVAMELELRDFLNLLPEDGTAAFFLPHLLHCSQRKLLT
;
A
#
# COMPACT_ATOMS: atom_id res chain seq x y z
N ASP A 1 6.28 -14.97 9.27
CA ASP A 1 6.30 -15.41 7.87
C ASP A 1 6.07 -16.91 7.75
N PRO A 2 4.96 -17.37 7.14
CA PRO A 2 4.63 -18.80 7.00
C PRO A 2 5.59 -19.57 6.06
N PHE A 3 6.51 -18.89 5.36
CA PHE A 3 7.52 -19.50 4.50
C PHE A 3 8.81 -19.97 5.22
N LEU A 4 9.01 -19.57 6.49
CA LEU A 4 10.24 -19.84 7.26
C LEU A 4 10.53 -21.33 7.54
N PHE A 5 9.59 -22.24 7.23
CA PHE A 5 9.75 -23.68 7.45
C PHE A 5 9.52 -24.55 6.20
N GLN A 6 9.34 -23.97 5.01
CA GLN A 6 9.02 -24.76 3.81
C GLN A 6 10.24 -25.20 2.99
N ALA A 7 11.30 -24.38 2.91
CA ALA A 7 12.49 -24.72 2.13
C ALA A 7 13.49 -25.48 3.01
N CYS A 8 13.47 -26.81 2.93
CA CYS A 8 14.53 -27.64 3.51
C CYS A 8 14.74 -28.88 2.64
N PRO A 9 15.95 -29.45 2.59
CA PRO A 9 16.16 -30.70 1.87
C PRO A 9 15.26 -31.81 2.44
N PRO A 10 14.80 -32.74 1.59
CA PRO A 10 13.88 -33.80 2.01
C PRO A 10 14.54 -34.71 3.05
N VAL A 11 13.75 -35.23 3.99
CA VAL A 11 14.23 -36.16 5.05
C VAL A 11 14.77 -37.47 4.45
N GLY A 12 14.31 -37.84 3.25
CA GLY A 12 14.80 -39.00 2.49
C GLY A 12 15.99 -38.69 1.57
N LEU A 13 16.69 -37.57 1.74
CA LEU A 13 17.92 -37.29 1.00
C LEU A 13 18.94 -38.39 1.28
N ASP A 14 19.48 -39.01 0.22
CA ASP A 14 20.57 -39.98 0.36
C ASP A 14 21.78 -39.31 1.02
N VAL A 15 22.46 -40.02 1.92
CA VAL A 15 23.62 -39.49 2.65
C VAL A 15 24.86 -39.66 1.77
N CYS A 16 25.63 -38.59 1.56
CA CYS A 16 26.93 -38.70 0.92
C CYS A 16 27.87 -39.50 1.81
N THR A 17 28.36 -40.63 1.31
CA THR A 17 29.28 -41.54 2.01
C THR A 17 30.71 -40.99 2.08
N LEU A 18 30.87 -39.70 2.38
CA LEU A 18 32.15 -39.02 2.42
C LEU A 18 33.07 -39.68 3.44
N ARG A 19 34.24 -40.12 2.95
CA ARG A 19 35.25 -40.81 3.75
C ARG A 19 34.72 -42.04 4.51
N MET A 20 33.67 -42.70 4.00
CA MET A 20 33.21 -43.96 4.60
C MET A 20 34.36 -44.97 4.66
N GLN A 21 34.73 -45.35 5.89
CA GLN A 21 35.63 -46.47 6.15
C GLN A 21 34.80 -47.66 6.63
N LEU A 22 34.95 -48.78 5.92
CA LEU A 22 34.26 -50.02 6.27
C LEU A 22 34.93 -50.65 7.48
N PHE A 23 34.19 -50.75 8.58
CA PHE A 23 34.57 -51.60 9.72
C PHE A 23 34.00 -53.00 9.51
N ILE A 24 34.88 -53.99 9.40
CA ILE A 24 34.51 -55.39 9.17
C ILE A 24 34.40 -56.10 10.53
N GLY A 25 33.38 -56.95 10.69
CA GLY A 25 33.17 -57.75 11.90
C GLY A 25 32.68 -57.02 13.16
N PRO A 26 31.94 -55.88 13.11
CA PRO A 26 31.38 -55.27 14.31
C PRO A 26 30.33 -56.19 14.93
N ARG A 27 30.40 -56.35 16.24
CA ARG A 27 29.49 -57.19 17.05
C ARG A 27 28.64 -56.37 18.01
N ALA A 28 29.21 -55.29 18.54
CA ALA A 28 28.48 -54.32 19.34
C ALA A 28 28.96 -52.91 19.05
N LEU A 29 28.02 -51.97 19.09
CA LEU A 29 28.24 -50.54 18.97
C LEU A 29 27.62 -49.89 20.21
N CYS A 30 28.39 -49.09 20.94
CA CYS A 30 27.89 -48.28 22.04
C CYS A 30 28.32 -46.83 21.81
N HIS A 31 27.44 -45.89 22.14
CA HIS A 31 27.73 -44.47 22.09
C HIS A 31 27.76 -43.92 23.51
N PHE A 32 28.85 -43.24 23.87
CA PHE A 32 29.00 -42.59 25.16
C PHE A 32 29.70 -41.24 25.01
N GLN A 33 28.96 -40.15 25.24
CA GLN A 33 29.43 -38.78 25.03
C GLN A 33 30.04 -38.60 23.63
N ASN A 34 31.32 -38.26 23.54
CA ASN A 34 32.02 -38.06 22.26
C ASN A 34 32.75 -39.33 21.79
N ASN A 35 32.32 -40.52 22.22
CA ASN A 35 33.00 -41.77 21.90
C ASN A 35 32.02 -42.80 21.36
N ILE A 36 32.36 -43.36 20.20
CA ILE A 36 31.76 -44.58 19.69
C ILE A 36 32.67 -45.74 20.07
N ILE A 37 32.17 -46.63 20.89
CA ILE A 37 32.85 -47.85 21.31
C ILE A 37 32.40 -48.97 20.38
N LEU A 38 33.33 -49.50 19.59
CA LEU A 38 33.09 -50.60 18.67
C LEU A 38 33.78 -51.85 19.18
N LEU A 39 33.00 -52.92 19.37
CA LEU A 39 33.52 -54.24 19.68
C LEU A 39 33.51 -55.08 18.42
N THR A 40 34.69 -55.55 18.00
CA THR A 40 34.82 -56.44 16.84
C THR A 40 35.43 -57.76 17.27
N LYS A 41 35.06 -58.84 16.57
CA LYS A 41 35.67 -60.14 16.80
C LYS A 41 37.07 -60.11 16.18
N ALA A 42 38.11 -60.35 16.96
CA ALA A 42 39.44 -60.57 16.42
C ALA A 42 39.43 -61.93 15.74
N ASP A 43 39.66 -61.97 14.43
CA ASP A 43 40.00 -63.22 13.77
C ASP A 43 41.38 -63.65 14.30
N THR A 44 41.43 -64.86 14.84
CA THR A 44 42.63 -65.45 15.46
C THR A 44 43.71 -65.85 14.46
N GLU A 45 43.52 -65.56 13.17
CA GLU A 45 44.51 -65.79 12.12
C GLU A 45 45.02 -64.43 11.64
N ASP A 46 46.29 -64.13 11.96
CA ASP A 46 47.18 -63.12 11.33
C ASP A 46 47.90 -62.13 12.26
N ILE A 47 48.37 -62.56 13.43
CA ILE A 47 49.44 -61.82 14.14
C ILE A 47 50.80 -62.56 14.12
N THR A 48 50.90 -63.78 13.57
CA THR A 48 52.18 -64.53 13.58
C THR A 48 52.68 -65.06 12.24
N GLU A 49 52.20 -64.57 11.09
CA GLU A 49 52.75 -64.95 9.79
C GLU A 49 53.05 -63.76 8.87
N ARG A 50 54.18 -63.07 9.14
CA ARG A 50 55.02 -62.57 8.04
C ARG A 50 55.57 -63.79 7.27
N ARG A 51 54.75 -64.42 6.43
CA ARG A 51 55.17 -65.48 5.52
C ARG A 51 55.94 -64.87 4.34
N LYS A 52 57.26 -65.08 4.38
CA LYS A 52 58.08 -65.27 3.17
C LYS A 52 57.50 -66.45 2.36
N PRO A 53 57.61 -66.45 1.02
CA PRO A 53 56.93 -67.44 0.19
C PRO A 53 57.80 -68.71 0.07
N THR A 54 57.30 -69.87 0.47
CA THR A 54 57.88 -71.14 -0.02
C THR A 54 56.88 -72.29 -0.05
N ARG A 55 56.77 -72.83 -1.27
CA ARG A 55 56.17 -74.06 -1.77
C ARG A 55 55.93 -75.23 -0.80
N ARG A 56 54.74 -75.80 -0.99
CA ARG A 56 54.21 -77.14 -0.71
C ARG A 56 55.22 -78.30 -0.52
N MET A 57 54.97 -79.02 0.58
CA MET A 57 54.74 -80.47 0.74
C MET A 57 55.89 -81.47 0.49
N LEU A 58 56.17 -82.31 1.50
CA LEU A 58 55.77 -83.73 1.56
C LEU A 58 56.34 -84.45 2.81
N SER A 59 55.54 -85.38 3.37
CA SER A 59 55.94 -86.66 4.00
C SER A 59 55.58 -86.92 5.48
N ARG A 60 54.56 -87.79 5.64
CA ARG A 60 54.40 -88.96 6.53
C ARG A 60 54.84 -88.93 8.02
N LYS A 61 53.79 -89.06 8.87
CA LYS A 61 53.50 -90.17 9.83
C LYS A 61 54.54 -90.50 10.93
N ALA A 62 54.23 -90.18 12.19
CA ALA A 62 54.11 -91.13 13.32
C ALA A 62 53.83 -90.43 14.66
N GLU A 63 53.17 -91.17 15.54
CA GLU A 63 52.63 -90.91 16.88
C GLU A 63 53.54 -90.17 17.88
N SER A 64 52.94 -89.34 18.75
CA SER A 64 52.91 -89.62 20.19
C SER A 64 52.04 -88.61 20.95
N VAL A 65 51.21 -89.16 21.82
CA VAL A 65 50.27 -88.46 22.70
C VAL A 65 51.03 -87.67 23.77
N LYS A 66 50.81 -86.35 23.83
CA LYS A 66 50.85 -85.59 25.09
C LYS A 66 49.75 -84.53 25.11
N SER A 67 48.90 -84.68 26.13
CA SER A 67 47.89 -83.76 26.62
C SER A 67 48.13 -82.30 26.27
N ARG A 68 47.26 -81.74 25.43
CA ARG A 68 46.96 -80.32 25.45
C ARG A 68 45.49 -80.21 25.78
N THR A 69 45.26 -79.76 27.01
CA THR A 69 44.04 -79.06 27.41
C THR A 69 43.52 -78.25 26.23
N ASP A 70 42.27 -78.51 25.86
CA ASP A 70 41.45 -77.59 25.09
C ASP A 70 41.32 -76.30 25.92
N SER A 71 42.31 -75.42 25.82
CA SER A 71 42.02 -74.01 25.95
C SER A 71 41.45 -73.63 24.60
N GLU A 72 40.11 -73.67 24.48
CA GLU A 72 39.43 -72.81 23.53
C GLU A 72 40.07 -71.43 23.73
N SER A 73 40.89 -71.00 22.77
CA SER A 73 41.35 -69.62 22.76
C SER A 73 40.08 -68.80 22.61
N GLU A 74 39.59 -68.23 23.71
CA GLU A 74 38.46 -67.33 23.69
C GLU A 74 38.67 -66.37 22.51
N PRO A 75 37.67 -66.17 21.65
CA PRO A 75 37.82 -65.30 20.50
C PRO A 75 38.28 -63.95 21.03
N GLY A 76 39.47 -63.53 20.63
CA GLY A 76 40.00 -62.24 21.01
C GLY A 76 39.00 -61.17 20.60
N TRP A 77 38.84 -60.13 21.41
CA TRP A 77 37.98 -59.01 21.08
C TRP A 77 38.85 -57.78 20.86
N ASN A 78 38.68 -57.11 19.71
CA ASN A 78 39.27 -55.81 19.50
C ASN A 78 38.25 -54.75 19.91
N LEU A 79 38.66 -53.88 20.83
CA LEU A 79 37.89 -52.72 21.28
C LEU A 79 38.46 -51.47 20.59
N TYR A 80 37.64 -50.82 19.77
CA TYR A 80 37.96 -49.51 19.21
C TYR A 80 37.18 -48.45 19.97
N ILE A 81 37.87 -47.40 20.39
CA ILE A 81 37.25 -46.17 20.90
C ILE A 81 37.46 -45.12 19.82
N ILE A 82 36.39 -44.81 19.11
CA ILE A 82 36.40 -43.83 18.03
C ILE A 82 35.91 -42.52 18.63
N ASN A 83 36.80 -41.54 18.71
CA ASN A 83 36.43 -40.20 19.14
C ASN A 83 35.56 -39.58 18.04
N THR A 84 34.33 -39.19 18.39
CA THR A 84 33.45 -38.46 17.49
C THR A 84 33.90 -37.01 17.40
N VAL A 85 33.69 -36.45 16.21
CA VAL A 85 33.92 -35.03 15.94
C VAL A 85 32.67 -34.25 16.35
N SER A 86 32.82 -33.01 16.80
CA SER A 86 31.67 -32.16 17.10
C SER A 86 30.88 -31.87 15.82
N THR A 87 29.56 -31.67 15.94
CA THR A 87 28.68 -31.35 14.81
C THR A 87 29.19 -30.15 14.02
N ILE A 88 29.64 -29.09 14.71
CA ILE A 88 30.17 -27.87 14.08
C ILE A 88 31.44 -28.16 13.28
N GLN A 89 32.35 -28.96 13.82
CA GLN A 89 33.59 -29.28 13.13
C GLN A 89 33.30 -30.14 11.89
N LEU A 90 32.41 -31.14 12.00
CA LEU A 90 31.98 -31.94 10.85
C LEU A 90 31.32 -31.07 9.77
N TYR A 91 30.43 -30.16 10.17
CA TYR A 91 29.81 -29.18 9.27
C TYR A 91 30.86 -28.35 8.52
N ARG A 92 31.86 -27.79 9.23
CA ARG A 92 32.95 -27.01 8.61
C ARG A 92 33.74 -27.83 7.59
N GLU A 93 34.05 -29.09 7.92
CA GLU A 93 34.73 -30.01 7.00
C GLU A 93 33.89 -30.31 5.74
N MET A 94 32.58 -30.50 5.88
CA MET A 94 31.66 -30.70 4.74
C MET A 94 31.59 -29.46 3.85
N VAL A 95 31.52 -28.27 4.44
CA VAL A 95 31.54 -27.00 3.70
C VAL A 95 32.86 -26.83 2.95
N ASP A 96 33.99 -27.02 3.62
CA ASP A 96 35.31 -26.89 2.98
C ASP A 96 35.48 -27.90 1.84
N TYR A 97 34.96 -29.12 2.00
CA TYR A 97 34.98 -30.12 0.95
C TYR A 97 34.05 -29.76 -0.23
N SER A 98 32.89 -29.15 0.04
CA SER A 98 31.95 -28.73 -1.02
C SER A 98 32.57 -27.73 -2.02
N ARG A 99 33.48 -26.86 -1.55
CA ARG A 99 34.20 -25.90 -2.40
C ARG A 99 35.03 -26.56 -3.49
N THR A 100 35.43 -27.82 -3.31
CA THR A 100 36.17 -28.56 -4.35
C THR A 100 35.30 -28.93 -5.55
N TYR A 101 33.96 -28.93 -5.40
CA TYR A 101 33.00 -29.26 -6.46
C TYR A 101 32.35 -28.04 -7.12
N GLU A 102 32.57 -26.83 -6.57
CA GLU A 102 31.87 -25.59 -6.94
C GLU A 102 31.93 -25.28 -8.45
N ASN A 103 33.04 -25.65 -9.12
CA ASN A 103 33.27 -25.33 -10.53
C ASN A 103 33.14 -26.52 -11.50
N VAL A 104 32.84 -27.73 -11.02
CA VAL A 104 32.90 -28.96 -11.84
C VAL A 104 31.64 -29.83 -11.72
N ARG A 105 31.02 -29.89 -10.54
CA ARG A 105 29.82 -30.72 -10.27
C ARG A 105 28.87 -30.01 -9.30
N THR A 106 28.08 -29.09 -9.84
CA THR A 106 27.16 -28.21 -9.09
C THR A 106 26.15 -28.98 -8.25
N GLU A 107 25.60 -30.09 -8.77
CA GLU A 107 24.67 -30.96 -8.03
C GLU A 107 25.31 -31.64 -6.82
N SER A 108 26.58 -32.06 -6.92
CA SER A 108 27.32 -32.67 -5.81
C SER A 108 27.61 -31.66 -4.70
N CYS A 109 27.89 -30.40 -5.07
CA CYS A 109 28.06 -29.31 -4.12
C CYS A 109 26.75 -29.04 -3.35
N ILE A 110 25.63 -28.87 -4.08
CA ILE A 110 24.31 -28.63 -3.48
C ILE A 110 23.91 -29.77 -2.54
N HIS A 111 24.12 -31.01 -2.97
CA HIS A 111 23.77 -32.18 -2.18
C HIS A 111 24.59 -32.25 -0.88
N LEU A 112 25.90 -32.03 -0.95
CA LEU A 112 26.75 -32.03 0.24
C LEU A 112 26.38 -30.91 1.22
N LEU A 113 26.12 -29.71 0.72
CA LEU A 113 25.67 -28.59 1.55
C LEU A 113 24.28 -28.83 2.13
N SER A 114 23.41 -29.55 1.40
CA SER A 114 22.09 -29.95 1.88
C SER A 114 22.19 -30.94 3.05
N GLU A 115 23.12 -31.90 2.97
CA GLU A 115 23.39 -32.81 4.08
C GLU A 115 23.98 -32.06 5.29
N ALA A 116 24.94 -31.16 5.05
CA ALA A 116 25.54 -30.33 6.10
C ALA A 116 24.47 -29.43 6.78
N HIS A 117 23.52 -28.91 6.01
CA HIS A 117 22.39 -28.15 6.51
C HIS A 117 21.47 -28.99 7.40
N LEU A 118 21.13 -30.22 6.97
CA LEU A 118 20.33 -31.14 7.76
C LEU A 118 21.03 -31.54 9.06
N LEU A 119 22.34 -31.75 9.03
CA LEU A 119 23.16 -32.05 10.21
C LEU A 119 23.06 -30.93 11.25
N VAL A 120 23.30 -29.68 10.86
CA VAL A 120 23.21 -28.52 11.77
C VAL A 120 21.79 -28.29 12.25
N ARG A 121 20.80 -28.43 11.37
CA ARG A 121 19.37 -28.30 11.73
C ARG A 121 18.95 -29.35 12.74
N ALA A 122 19.37 -30.61 12.56
CA ALA A 122 19.07 -31.69 13.50
C ALA A 122 19.68 -31.42 14.88
N ALA A 123 20.93 -30.95 14.92
CA ALA A 123 21.59 -30.57 16.17
C ALA A 123 20.90 -29.39 16.86
N LEU A 124 20.39 -28.41 16.12
CA LEU A 124 19.60 -27.29 16.68
C LEU A 124 18.25 -27.71 17.27
N MET A 125 17.68 -28.81 16.81
CA MET A 125 16.40 -29.35 17.29
C MET A 125 16.56 -30.28 18.49
N ASP A 126 17.80 -30.60 18.89
CA ASP A 126 18.07 -31.46 20.04
C ASP A 126 17.69 -30.73 21.35
N PRO A 127 16.74 -31.24 22.13
CA PRO A 127 16.37 -30.64 23.42
C PRO A 127 17.49 -30.74 24.47
N SER A 128 18.54 -31.53 24.21
CA SER A 128 19.66 -31.74 25.12
C SER A 128 20.82 -30.74 24.95
N ILE A 129 20.69 -29.71 24.10
CA ILE A 129 21.70 -28.63 24.00
C ILE A 129 21.87 -27.95 25.37
N LEU A 130 23.06 -28.09 25.96
CA LEU A 130 23.28 -27.79 27.37
C LEU A 130 23.68 -26.34 27.64
N THR A 131 24.30 -25.67 26.66
CA THR A 131 24.84 -24.31 26.86
C THR A 131 24.29 -23.29 25.87
N ALA A 132 24.17 -22.03 26.32
CA ALA A 132 23.75 -20.93 25.46
C ALA A 132 24.77 -20.65 24.33
N GLU A 133 26.06 -20.85 24.62
CA GLU A 133 27.17 -20.66 23.67
C GLU A 133 27.11 -21.67 22.52
N GLU A 134 26.93 -22.96 22.80
CA GLU A 134 26.78 -24.00 21.75
C GLU A 134 25.55 -23.73 20.87
N LYS A 135 24.46 -23.25 21.48
CA LYS A 135 23.26 -22.87 20.74
C LYS A 135 23.52 -21.70 19.80
N GLU A 136 24.26 -20.68 20.24
CA GLU A 136 24.62 -19.53 19.42
C GLU A 136 25.55 -19.92 18.26
N GLU A 137 26.56 -20.78 18.52
CA GLU A 137 27.45 -21.30 17.48
C GLU A 137 26.70 -22.14 16.43
N LEU A 138 25.76 -22.99 16.86
CA LEU A 138 24.88 -23.75 15.97
C LEU A 138 23.94 -22.85 15.16
N GLN A 139 23.40 -21.78 15.76
CA GLN A 139 22.57 -20.81 15.04
C GLN A 139 23.38 -20.05 13.99
N ALA A 140 24.62 -19.66 14.30
CA ALA A 140 25.52 -19.03 13.36
C ALA A 140 25.85 -19.98 12.19
N ALA A 141 26.19 -21.24 12.48
CA ALA A 141 26.44 -22.26 11.47
C ALA A 141 25.19 -22.53 10.60
N PHE A 142 23.99 -22.51 11.18
CA PHE A 142 22.74 -22.68 10.43
C PHE A 142 22.50 -21.52 9.46
N ARG A 143 22.66 -20.27 9.91
CA ARG A 143 22.53 -19.09 9.05
C ARG A 143 23.56 -19.10 7.93
N GLU A 144 24.79 -19.49 8.24
CA GLU A 144 25.87 -19.63 7.26
C GLU A 144 25.56 -20.73 6.23
N SER A 145 25.08 -21.89 6.68
CA SER A 145 24.63 -22.98 5.82
C SER A 145 23.51 -22.54 4.86
N CYS A 146 22.53 -21.78 5.36
CA CYS A 146 21.51 -21.15 4.53
C CYS A 146 22.11 -20.20 3.49
N ALA A 147 23.10 -19.39 3.85
CA ALA A 147 23.78 -18.51 2.90
C ALA A 147 24.49 -19.29 1.79
N PHE A 148 25.19 -20.39 2.12
CA PHE A 148 25.86 -21.22 1.12
C PHE A 148 24.88 -21.92 0.16
N LEU A 149 23.74 -22.41 0.67
CA LEU A 149 22.69 -22.95 -0.18
C LEU A 149 22.08 -21.86 -1.08
N GLY A 150 21.83 -20.66 -0.54
CA GLY A 150 21.40 -19.50 -1.32
C GLY A 150 22.37 -19.15 -2.44
N ASP A 151 23.69 -19.17 -2.15
CA ASP A 151 24.74 -18.94 -3.13
C ASP A 151 24.74 -20.01 -4.23
N CYS A 152 24.49 -21.28 -3.90
CA CYS A 152 24.41 -22.35 -4.89
C CYS A 152 23.17 -22.21 -5.79
N TYR A 153 21.98 -22.03 -5.20
CA TYR A 153 20.74 -21.90 -5.99
C TYR A 153 20.69 -20.60 -6.81
N SER A 154 21.44 -19.58 -6.43
CA SER A 154 21.54 -18.32 -7.18
C SER A 154 22.56 -18.37 -8.32
N ARG A 155 23.70 -19.06 -8.15
CA ARG A 155 24.80 -19.13 -9.12
C ARG A 155 24.68 -20.27 -10.13
N PHE A 156 23.87 -21.29 -9.85
CA PHE A 156 23.76 -22.46 -10.71
C PHE A 156 22.39 -22.51 -11.38
N ASP A 157 22.38 -22.80 -12.69
CA ASP A 157 21.15 -23.08 -13.44
C ASP A 157 20.55 -24.42 -12.98
N THR A 158 19.75 -24.34 -11.93
CA THR A 158 19.07 -25.48 -11.31
C THR A 158 17.57 -25.35 -11.53
N LYS A 159 16.86 -26.48 -11.59
CA LYS A 159 15.38 -26.45 -11.68
C LYS A 159 14.74 -25.77 -10.47
N ASP A 160 15.41 -25.86 -9.32
CA ASP A 160 14.96 -25.35 -8.04
C ASP A 160 15.58 -23.99 -7.68
N TYR A 161 15.93 -23.18 -8.68
CA TYR A 161 16.53 -21.85 -8.51
C TYR A 161 15.73 -20.92 -7.58
N HIS A 162 14.41 -21.12 -7.51
CA HIS A 162 13.50 -20.35 -6.65
C HIS A 162 13.81 -20.53 -5.15
N LEU A 163 14.51 -21.60 -4.77
CA LEU A 163 14.97 -21.83 -3.39
C LEU A 163 16.03 -20.84 -2.93
N ALA A 164 16.68 -20.09 -3.83
CA ALA A 164 17.63 -19.03 -3.45
C ALA A 164 17.00 -18.02 -2.48
N LEU A 165 15.75 -17.59 -2.73
CA LEU A 165 15.04 -16.61 -1.91
C LEU A 165 14.82 -17.05 -0.46
N PRO A 166 14.16 -18.19 -0.17
CA PRO A 166 13.96 -18.62 1.21
C PRO A 166 15.28 -18.92 1.94
N TYR A 167 16.29 -19.45 1.26
CA TYR A 167 17.61 -19.66 1.87
C TYR A 167 18.31 -18.34 2.24
N TYR A 168 18.28 -17.33 1.39
CA TYR A 168 18.80 -16.00 1.75
C TYR A 168 18.02 -15.37 2.91
N ARG A 169 16.68 -15.50 2.94
CA ARG A 169 15.88 -15.01 4.07
C ARG A 169 16.24 -15.71 5.38
N MET A 170 16.37 -17.04 5.38
CA MET A 170 16.76 -17.81 6.57
C MET A 170 18.19 -17.51 7.03
N SER A 171 19.07 -17.07 6.13
CA SER A 171 20.43 -16.67 6.48
C SER A 171 20.48 -15.35 7.26
N GLY A 172 19.44 -14.51 7.15
CA GLY A 172 19.40 -13.19 7.78
C GLY A 172 20.37 -12.18 7.16
N LEU A 173 20.91 -12.47 5.98
CA LEU A 173 21.78 -11.56 5.25
C LEU A 173 20.98 -10.41 4.63
N SER A 174 21.58 -9.23 4.61
CA SER A 174 21.04 -8.08 3.89
C SER A 174 21.32 -8.20 2.37
N MET A 175 20.58 -7.48 1.55
CA MET A 175 20.78 -7.44 0.09
C MET A 175 22.21 -7.01 -0.24
N THR A 176 22.73 -6.00 0.46
CA THR A 176 24.13 -5.54 0.35
C THR A 176 25.13 -6.67 0.57
N GLN A 177 24.90 -7.51 1.56
CA GLN A 177 25.78 -8.65 1.86
C GLN A 177 25.68 -9.71 0.77
N VAL A 178 24.47 -10.04 0.29
CA VAL A 178 24.27 -11.00 -0.80
C VAL A 178 24.94 -10.51 -2.10
N LEU A 179 24.77 -9.24 -2.47
CA LEU A 179 25.42 -8.65 -3.64
C LEU A 179 26.94 -8.73 -3.56
N LYS A 180 27.54 -8.46 -2.39
CA LYS A 180 29.00 -8.57 -2.20
C LYS A 180 29.50 -10.02 -2.32
N ARG A 181 28.68 -11.01 -1.98
CA ARG A 181 29.02 -12.44 -2.10
C ARG A 181 28.92 -12.94 -3.54
N LEU A 182 27.95 -12.44 -4.31
CA LEU A 182 27.64 -12.97 -5.63
C LEU A 182 28.29 -12.20 -6.77
N VAL A 183 28.54 -10.90 -6.59
CA VAL A 183 29.10 -10.07 -7.64
C VAL A 183 30.55 -9.73 -7.29
N PRO A 184 31.54 -10.52 -7.74
CA PRO A 184 32.96 -10.28 -7.42
C PRO A 184 33.39 -8.92 -7.96
N SER A 185 34.35 -8.25 -7.33
CA SER A 185 34.74 -6.86 -7.65
C SER A 185 35.36 -6.62 -9.05
N GLY A 186 35.33 -7.61 -9.95
CA GLY A 186 35.86 -7.54 -11.31
C GLY A 186 34.83 -7.21 -12.39
N ASP A 187 35.33 -6.78 -13.55
CA ASP A 187 34.59 -6.27 -14.71
C ASP A 187 34.40 -7.34 -15.81
N GLU A 188 34.32 -8.62 -15.41
CA GLU A 188 34.03 -9.70 -16.36
C GLU A 188 32.54 -9.70 -16.71
N MET A 189 32.22 -9.85 -18.00
CA MET A 189 30.83 -10.05 -18.46
C MET A 189 30.29 -11.33 -17.83
N GLN A 190 29.56 -11.18 -16.73
CA GLN A 190 28.91 -12.29 -16.05
C GLN A 190 27.54 -12.53 -16.65
N THR A 191 27.29 -13.77 -17.05
CA THR A 191 25.94 -14.26 -17.24
C THR A 191 25.32 -14.44 -15.86
N TYR A 192 24.28 -13.67 -15.57
CA TYR A 192 23.55 -13.78 -14.31
C TYR A 192 22.51 -14.89 -14.42
N GLU A 193 22.60 -15.86 -13.52
CA GLU A 193 21.67 -17.00 -13.52
C GLU A 193 20.30 -16.64 -12.96
N ARG A 194 19.31 -17.45 -13.34
CA ARG A 194 17.88 -17.23 -13.03
C ARG A 194 17.60 -17.14 -11.53
N GLY A 195 18.31 -17.89 -10.70
CA GLY A 195 18.12 -17.88 -9.25
C GLY A 195 18.50 -16.55 -8.61
N PHE A 196 19.61 -15.94 -9.08
CA PHE A 196 20.03 -14.63 -8.61
C PHE A 196 19.07 -13.53 -9.03
N LEU A 197 18.62 -13.53 -10.30
CA LEU A 197 17.63 -12.58 -10.79
C LEU A 197 16.30 -12.75 -10.04
N PHE A 198 15.86 -13.99 -9.83
CA PHE A 198 14.66 -14.30 -9.07
C PHE A 198 14.73 -13.71 -7.64
N TYR A 199 15.84 -13.92 -6.93
CA TYR A 199 16.06 -13.32 -5.62
C TYR A 199 15.94 -11.80 -5.67
N LEU A 200 16.72 -11.14 -6.55
CA LEU A 200 16.72 -9.67 -6.64
C LEU A 200 15.34 -9.12 -6.98
N THR A 201 14.66 -9.65 -8.00
CA THR A 201 13.34 -9.18 -8.41
C THR A 201 12.33 -9.25 -7.26
N HIS A 202 12.33 -10.34 -6.48
CA HIS A 202 11.43 -10.46 -5.34
C HIS A 202 11.80 -9.48 -4.23
N THR A 203 13.09 -9.35 -3.89
CA THR A 203 13.52 -8.44 -2.83
C THR A 203 13.30 -6.96 -3.19
N PHE A 204 13.43 -6.55 -4.45
CA PHE A 204 13.13 -5.17 -4.88
C PHE A 204 11.62 -4.86 -4.91
N ASN A 205 10.80 -5.87 -5.14
CA ASN A 205 9.35 -5.76 -5.10
C ASN A 205 8.80 -5.72 -3.67
N GLU A 206 9.51 -6.30 -2.70
CA GLU A 206 9.21 -6.14 -1.28
C GLU A 206 9.45 -4.70 -0.80
N ASP A 207 8.70 -4.28 0.22
CA ASP A 207 8.86 -2.99 0.87
C ASP A 207 9.93 -3.10 1.97
N SER A 208 11.17 -3.24 1.52
CA SER A 208 12.35 -3.25 2.38
C SER A 208 12.85 -1.82 2.66
N ASN A 209 13.27 -1.58 3.90
CA ASN A 209 13.90 -0.32 4.33
C ASN A 209 15.40 -0.25 3.99
N GLU A 210 16.00 -1.30 3.41
CA GLU A 210 17.43 -1.31 3.06
C GLU A 210 17.71 -0.40 1.86
N GLU A 211 18.60 0.57 2.01
CA GLU A 211 19.08 1.42 0.92
C GLU A 211 20.47 0.94 0.45
N LEU A 212 20.63 0.69 -0.86
CA LEU A 212 21.93 0.32 -1.41
C LEU A 212 22.85 1.54 -1.53
N SER A 213 24.16 1.30 -1.46
CA SER A 213 25.14 2.33 -1.85
C SER A 213 25.04 2.63 -3.34
N GLU A 214 25.47 3.83 -3.75
CA GLU A 214 25.47 4.23 -5.17
C GLU A 214 26.21 3.23 -6.06
N GLU A 215 27.36 2.73 -5.62
CA GLU A 215 28.15 1.73 -6.35
C GLU A 215 27.36 0.43 -6.61
N LEU A 216 26.69 -0.10 -5.58
CA LEU A 216 25.91 -1.32 -5.69
C LEU A 216 24.61 -1.11 -6.47
N ALA A 217 23.94 0.02 -6.28
CA ALA A 217 22.74 0.38 -7.03
C ALA A 217 23.04 0.49 -8.54
N ASN A 218 24.14 1.16 -8.91
CA ASN A 218 24.59 1.23 -10.30
C ASN A 218 24.98 -0.14 -10.85
N ARG A 219 25.52 -1.03 -10.01
CA ARG A 219 25.81 -2.41 -10.41
C ARG A 219 24.54 -3.20 -10.69
N VAL A 220 23.53 -3.11 -9.83
CA VAL A 220 22.20 -3.71 -10.04
C VAL A 220 21.55 -3.17 -11.32
N LEU A 221 21.66 -1.86 -11.58
CA LEU A 221 21.20 -1.27 -12.84
C LEU A 221 21.82 -1.97 -14.06
N GLN A 222 23.14 -2.23 -14.04
CA GLN A 222 23.82 -2.95 -15.13
C GLN A 222 23.37 -4.41 -15.23
N ILE A 223 23.19 -5.10 -14.10
CA ILE A 223 22.70 -6.48 -14.04
C ILE A 223 21.37 -6.60 -14.79
N PHE A 224 20.38 -5.78 -14.43
CA PHE A 224 19.05 -5.85 -15.05
C PHE A 224 19.05 -5.32 -16.47
N TYR A 225 19.85 -4.31 -16.80
CA TYR A 225 20.00 -3.86 -18.18
C TYR A 225 20.48 -4.98 -19.12
N LEU A 226 21.38 -5.86 -18.65
CA LEU A 226 21.90 -6.96 -19.45
C LEU A 226 21.01 -8.22 -19.42
N ALA A 227 20.47 -8.54 -18.24
CA ALA A 227 19.80 -9.82 -18.02
C ALA A 227 18.29 -9.79 -18.25
N ASP A 228 17.60 -8.73 -17.78
CA ASP A 228 16.15 -8.57 -17.91
C ASP A 228 15.76 -7.08 -17.95
N PRO A 229 15.87 -6.42 -19.13
CA PRO A 229 15.61 -4.99 -19.25
C PRO A 229 14.14 -4.61 -19.03
N VAL A 230 13.22 -5.58 -19.09
CA VAL A 230 11.77 -5.33 -18.91
C VAL A 230 11.46 -5.00 -17.46
N GLN A 231 12.19 -5.58 -16.51
CA GLN A 231 12.00 -5.34 -15.08
C GLN A 231 12.65 -4.02 -14.61
N LEU A 232 13.48 -3.39 -15.44
CA LEU A 232 14.26 -2.21 -15.08
C LEU A 232 13.41 -1.04 -14.54
N PRO A 233 12.26 -0.67 -15.17
CA PRO A 233 11.40 0.39 -14.65
C PRO A 233 10.85 0.09 -13.25
N HIS A 234 10.48 -1.17 -13.01
CA HIS A 234 9.91 -1.61 -11.73
C HIS A 234 10.96 -1.57 -10.60
N ILE A 235 12.18 -1.99 -10.89
CA ILE A 235 13.29 -2.05 -9.92
C ILE A 235 13.79 -0.67 -9.56
N LEU A 236 13.90 0.24 -10.53
CA LEU A 236 14.35 1.61 -10.29
C LEU A 236 13.42 2.41 -9.37
N CYS A 237 12.14 2.03 -9.29
CA CYS A 237 11.18 2.63 -8.37
C CYS A 237 11.25 2.05 -6.95
N SER A 238 12.04 1.00 -6.73
CA SER A 238 12.21 0.39 -5.41
C SER A 238 12.95 1.34 -4.45
N PRO A 239 12.56 1.41 -3.15
CA PRO A 239 13.28 2.20 -2.16
C PRO A 239 14.77 1.81 -2.06
N CYS A 240 15.10 0.54 -2.31
CA CYS A 240 16.48 0.06 -2.29
C CYS A 240 17.39 0.74 -3.33
N MET A 241 16.82 1.25 -4.42
CA MET A 241 17.53 1.90 -5.52
C MET A 241 17.60 3.43 -5.37
N ARG A 242 17.27 3.98 -4.20
CA ARG A 242 17.24 5.44 -3.96
C ARG A 242 18.51 6.17 -4.40
N ASN A 243 19.67 5.57 -4.14
CA ASN A 243 20.99 6.14 -4.38
C ASN A 243 21.57 5.80 -5.77
N VAL A 244 20.78 5.25 -6.70
CA VAL A 244 21.24 4.99 -8.07
C VAL A 244 21.62 6.30 -8.78
N CYS A 245 22.64 6.26 -9.63
CA CYS A 245 22.99 7.42 -10.46
C CYS A 245 21.88 7.68 -11.48
N PRO A 246 21.13 8.80 -11.39
CA PRO A 246 19.97 9.02 -12.24
C PRO A 246 20.35 9.15 -13.73
N SER A 247 21.51 9.73 -14.02
CA SER A 247 22.02 9.89 -15.40
C SER A 247 22.37 8.55 -16.07
N ALA A 248 22.87 7.58 -15.30
CA ALA A 248 23.14 6.24 -15.80
C ALA A 248 21.83 5.48 -16.03
N ALA A 249 20.89 5.58 -15.08
CA ALA A 249 19.57 4.97 -15.19
C ALA A 249 18.80 5.47 -16.42
N LEU A 250 18.78 6.78 -16.65
CA LEU A 250 18.11 7.38 -17.82
C LEU A 250 18.70 6.89 -19.15
N LYS A 251 20.04 6.80 -19.25
CA LYS A 251 20.71 6.25 -20.45
C LYS A 251 20.35 4.79 -20.71
N CYS A 252 20.22 3.97 -19.66
CA CYS A 252 19.77 2.59 -19.78
C CYS A 252 18.32 2.54 -20.26
N LEU A 253 17.42 3.32 -19.65
CA LEU A 253 15.99 3.37 -20.01
C LEU A 253 15.77 3.81 -21.47
N GLN A 254 16.51 4.81 -21.96
CA GLN A 254 16.44 5.25 -23.37
C GLN A 254 16.84 4.16 -24.36
N LYS A 255 17.74 3.24 -23.98
CA LYS A 255 18.10 2.10 -24.83
C LYS A 255 17.03 1.02 -24.80
N VAL A 256 16.43 0.77 -23.64
CA VAL A 256 15.34 -0.21 -23.47
C VAL A 256 14.08 0.23 -24.21
N GLU A 257 13.78 1.53 -24.26
CA GLU A 257 12.62 2.03 -25.01
C GLU A 257 12.63 1.63 -26.50
N ARG A 258 13.82 1.59 -27.11
CA ARG A 258 13.97 1.20 -28.52
C ARG A 258 13.55 -0.24 -28.78
N THR A 259 13.55 -1.08 -27.76
CA THR A 259 13.17 -2.50 -27.85
C THR A 259 11.77 -2.75 -27.30
N LEU A 260 11.42 -2.18 -26.15
CA LEU A 260 10.12 -2.33 -25.49
C LEU A 260 9.61 -1.01 -24.90
N PRO A 261 8.83 -0.22 -25.67
CA PRO A 261 8.17 0.97 -25.14
C PRO A 261 7.01 0.57 -24.22
N SER A 262 6.89 1.22 -23.07
CA SER A 262 5.76 1.08 -22.16
C SER A 262 5.49 2.38 -21.41
N VAL A 263 4.26 2.58 -20.95
CA VAL A 263 3.89 3.78 -20.17
C VAL A 263 4.67 3.87 -18.87
N VAL A 264 4.87 2.72 -18.19
CA VAL A 264 5.69 2.65 -16.97
C VAL A 264 7.12 3.10 -17.26
N LEU A 265 7.71 2.65 -18.37
CA LEU A 265 9.06 3.07 -18.77
C LEU A 265 9.13 4.59 -19.03
N THR A 266 8.14 5.17 -19.71
CA THR A 266 8.03 6.63 -19.91
C THR A 266 7.93 7.38 -18.58
N LEU A 267 7.08 6.93 -17.65
CA LEU A 267 6.96 7.53 -16.32
C LEU A 267 8.26 7.39 -15.51
N THR A 268 8.96 6.26 -15.60
CA THR A 268 10.27 6.10 -14.93
C THR A 268 11.33 7.00 -15.55
N LYS A 269 11.32 7.23 -16.87
CA LYS A 269 12.21 8.21 -17.52
C LYS A 269 11.92 9.62 -17.01
N ALA A 270 10.64 10.03 -16.96
CA ALA A 270 10.23 11.32 -16.41
C ALA A 270 10.69 11.48 -14.95
N PHE A 271 10.52 10.45 -14.12
CA PHE A 271 11.00 10.44 -12.74
C PHE A 271 12.53 10.58 -12.63
N MET A 272 13.30 9.91 -13.50
CA MET A 272 14.76 10.05 -13.51
C MET A 272 15.21 11.42 -14.03
N ALA A 273 14.54 11.96 -15.05
CA ALA A 273 14.80 13.30 -15.57
C ALA A 273 14.54 14.37 -14.49
N LEU A 274 13.44 14.24 -13.75
CA LEU A 274 13.13 15.09 -12.60
C LEU A 274 14.27 15.07 -11.55
N LYS A 275 14.80 13.88 -11.22
CA LYS A 275 15.93 13.75 -10.28
C LYS A 275 17.22 14.42 -10.76
N ILE A 276 17.43 14.48 -12.07
CA ILE A 276 18.60 15.15 -12.68
C ILE A 276 18.39 16.68 -12.74
N GLY A 277 17.13 17.13 -12.75
CA GLY A 277 16.77 18.51 -13.06
C GLY A 277 16.72 18.80 -14.57
N ASP A 278 16.54 17.76 -15.39
CA ASP A 278 16.36 17.87 -16.84
C ASP A 278 14.88 18.06 -17.18
N TRP A 279 14.46 19.33 -17.19
CA TRP A 279 13.06 19.73 -17.43
C TRP A 279 12.58 19.44 -18.85
N ASP A 280 13.45 19.62 -19.85
CA ASP A 280 13.10 19.40 -21.27
C ASP A 280 12.74 17.92 -21.51
N THR A 281 13.56 17.01 -20.98
CA THR A 281 13.27 15.57 -21.06
C THR A 281 12.02 15.23 -20.24
N TYR A 282 11.88 15.79 -19.03
CA TYR A 282 10.69 15.56 -18.21
C TYR A 282 9.38 15.95 -18.93
N GLU A 283 9.30 17.18 -19.46
CA GLU A 283 8.13 17.67 -20.17
C GLU A 283 7.83 16.80 -21.40
N HIS A 284 8.86 16.45 -22.18
CA HIS A 284 8.70 15.59 -23.35
C HIS A 284 8.09 14.21 -23.01
N GLU A 285 8.57 13.58 -21.94
CA GLU A 285 8.05 12.28 -21.49
C GLU A 285 6.63 12.38 -20.93
N MET A 286 6.34 13.44 -20.17
CA MET A 286 5.00 13.67 -19.62
C MET A 286 3.97 14.03 -20.70
N ASP A 287 4.37 14.69 -21.78
CA ASP A 287 3.49 15.03 -22.91
C ASP A 287 3.35 13.90 -23.94
N SER A 288 4.12 12.82 -23.79
CA SER A 288 4.12 11.69 -24.74
C SER A 288 2.80 10.90 -24.74
N TYR A 289 2.07 10.90 -23.62
CA TYR A 289 0.80 10.20 -23.48
C TYR A 289 -0.29 11.10 -22.91
N LYS A 290 -1.55 10.72 -23.14
CA LYS A 290 -2.70 11.38 -22.52
C LYS A 290 -2.72 11.13 -21.02
N GLU A 291 -3.26 12.07 -20.27
CA GLU A 291 -3.39 12.01 -18.80
C GLU A 291 -4.03 10.69 -18.31
N THR A 292 -5.08 10.20 -18.97
CA THR A 292 -5.72 8.93 -18.62
C THR A 292 -4.81 7.72 -18.79
N THR A 293 -3.97 7.72 -19.84
CA THR A 293 -2.98 6.67 -20.07
C THR A 293 -1.86 6.72 -19.03
N LEU A 294 -1.40 7.93 -18.67
CA LEU A 294 -0.41 8.13 -17.61
C LEU A 294 -0.95 7.68 -16.24
N ALA A 295 -2.21 8.01 -15.92
CA ALA A 295 -2.89 7.53 -14.71
C ALA A 295 -2.89 6.00 -14.62
N CYS A 296 -3.20 5.30 -15.72
CA CYS A 296 -3.08 3.84 -15.79
C CYS A 296 -1.62 3.34 -15.72
N GLY A 297 -0.63 4.14 -16.14
CA GLY A 297 0.78 3.80 -15.97
C GLY A 297 1.17 3.68 -14.49
N PHE A 298 0.63 4.54 -13.63
CA PHE A 298 0.86 4.47 -12.18
C PHE A 298 0.25 3.22 -11.53
N THR A 299 -0.82 2.64 -12.07
CA THR A 299 -1.35 1.37 -11.57
C THR A 299 -0.40 0.20 -11.83
N GLY A 300 0.36 0.28 -12.93
CA GLY A 300 1.43 -0.66 -13.25
C GLY A 300 2.65 -0.55 -12.34
N GLN A 301 2.94 0.65 -11.81
CA GLN A 301 4.02 0.87 -10.84
C GLN A 301 3.66 1.92 -9.78
N PRO A 302 2.95 1.52 -8.70
CA PRO A 302 2.55 2.44 -7.63
C PRO A 302 3.73 3.10 -6.91
N LYS A 303 4.90 2.43 -6.89
CA LYS A 303 6.12 2.92 -6.23
C LYS A 303 6.68 4.23 -6.79
N LEU A 304 6.19 4.67 -7.95
CA LEU A 304 6.50 5.98 -8.49
C LEU A 304 5.88 7.11 -7.68
N LEU A 305 4.69 6.91 -7.10
CA LEU A 305 3.97 7.93 -6.33
C LEU A 305 4.12 7.73 -4.82
N MET A 306 4.17 6.49 -4.36
CA MET A 306 4.10 6.15 -2.94
C MET A 306 5.00 4.98 -2.57
N GLN A 307 5.57 5.00 -1.37
CA GLN A 307 6.39 3.92 -0.83
C GLN A 307 5.91 3.58 0.57
N HIS A 308 5.95 2.30 0.96
CA HIS A 308 5.66 1.91 2.33
C HIS A 308 6.94 1.85 3.14
N LYS A 309 6.95 2.54 4.29
CA LYS A 309 8.03 2.47 5.27
C LYS A 309 7.42 2.14 6.63
N ASP A 310 7.78 0.99 7.19
CA ASP A 310 7.26 0.51 8.48
C ASP A 310 5.71 0.44 8.53
N GLY A 311 5.08 0.12 7.38
CA GLY A 311 3.61 0.07 7.24
C GLY A 311 2.94 1.43 7.05
N ILE A 312 3.71 2.51 6.91
CA ILE A 312 3.19 3.87 6.66
C ILE A 312 3.42 4.23 5.19
N VAL A 313 2.37 4.73 4.54
CA VAL A 313 2.43 5.25 3.17
C VAL A 313 3.15 6.61 3.15
N LEU A 314 4.25 6.70 2.41
CA LEU A 314 5.03 7.92 2.21
C LEU A 314 4.96 8.37 0.75
N PRO A 315 4.63 9.65 0.48
CA PRO A 315 4.69 10.18 -0.88
C PRO A 315 6.14 10.31 -1.37
N THR A 316 6.35 10.08 -2.66
CA THR A 316 7.65 10.28 -3.32
C THR A 316 7.88 11.73 -3.73
N GLU A 317 9.12 12.06 -4.09
CA GLU A 317 9.48 13.34 -4.73
C GLU A 317 8.69 13.58 -6.03
N PHE A 318 8.33 12.50 -6.74
CA PHE A 318 7.50 12.58 -7.95
C PHE A 318 6.08 13.03 -7.62
N ALA A 319 5.46 12.45 -6.58
CA ALA A 319 4.15 12.88 -6.13
C ALA A 319 4.15 14.33 -5.64
N ALA A 320 5.19 14.76 -4.92
CA ALA A 320 5.38 16.15 -4.51
C ALA A 320 5.48 17.10 -5.71
N HIS A 321 6.19 16.71 -6.76
CA HIS A 321 6.31 17.51 -7.97
C HIS A 321 4.99 17.56 -8.78
N LEU A 322 4.27 16.44 -8.89
CA LEU A 322 2.96 16.38 -9.56
C LEU A 322 1.90 17.21 -8.84
N LYS A 323 1.94 17.27 -7.50
CA LYS A 323 1.06 18.14 -6.73
C LYS A 323 1.15 19.60 -7.17
N GLU A 324 2.35 20.09 -7.46
CA GLU A 324 2.58 21.50 -7.84
C GLU A 324 2.33 21.76 -9.33
N THR A 325 2.62 20.78 -10.19
CA THR A 325 2.57 20.96 -11.66
C THR A 325 1.28 20.46 -12.29
N GLN A 326 0.81 19.27 -11.90
CA GLN A 326 -0.33 18.56 -12.51
C GLN A 326 -1.18 17.86 -11.43
N PRO A 327 -1.87 18.61 -10.55
CA PRO A 327 -2.67 18.04 -9.46
C PRO A 327 -3.82 17.14 -9.96
N GLY A 328 -4.35 17.42 -11.16
CA GLY A 328 -5.35 16.58 -11.83
C GLY A 328 -4.87 15.17 -12.10
N LEU A 329 -3.67 15.05 -12.69
CA LEU A 329 -3.05 13.75 -13.00
C LEU A 329 -2.77 12.96 -11.72
N LEU A 330 -2.28 13.64 -10.67
CA LEU A 330 -2.03 13.01 -9.38
C LEU A 330 -3.31 12.41 -8.78
N VAL A 331 -4.40 13.19 -8.77
CA VAL A 331 -5.70 12.71 -8.27
C VAL A 331 -6.21 11.55 -9.13
N ALA A 332 -6.16 11.67 -10.46
CA ALA A 332 -6.58 10.59 -11.37
C ALA A 332 -5.76 9.30 -11.17
N ALA A 333 -4.46 9.42 -10.93
CA ALA A 333 -3.60 8.28 -10.66
C ALA A 333 -3.95 7.57 -9.35
N VAL A 334 -4.23 8.32 -8.27
CA VAL A 334 -4.62 7.72 -6.98
C VAL A 334 -6.02 7.09 -7.05
N VAL A 335 -6.96 7.69 -7.79
CA VAL A 335 -8.26 7.04 -8.08
C VAL A 335 -8.04 5.72 -8.82
N ALA A 336 -7.21 5.70 -9.87
CA ALA A 336 -6.91 4.49 -10.61
C ALA A 336 -6.23 3.42 -9.72
N LEU A 337 -5.37 3.81 -8.78
CA LEU A 337 -4.77 2.90 -7.80
C LEU A 337 -5.83 2.27 -6.89
N HIS A 338 -6.77 3.07 -6.39
CA HIS A 338 -7.85 2.59 -5.52
C HIS A 338 -8.77 1.60 -6.27
N GLU A 339 -9.19 1.95 -7.50
CA GLU A 339 -10.02 1.07 -8.32
C GLU A 339 -9.36 -0.28 -8.67
N ASN A 340 -8.03 -0.33 -8.71
CA ASN A 340 -7.25 -1.55 -8.96
C ASN A 340 -6.79 -2.24 -7.66
N SER A 341 -7.37 -1.90 -6.51
CA SER A 341 -7.04 -2.47 -5.19
C SER A 341 -5.55 -2.40 -4.85
N LYS A 342 -4.88 -1.31 -5.26
CA LYS A 342 -3.46 -1.03 -4.94
C LYS A 342 -3.28 -0.14 -3.72
N ILE A 343 -4.34 0.56 -3.30
CA ILE A 343 -4.37 1.42 -2.12
C ILE A 343 -5.78 1.40 -1.52
N GLU A 344 -5.87 1.33 -0.20
CA GLU A 344 -7.15 1.43 0.52
C GLU A 344 -7.59 2.90 0.67
N LEU A 345 -8.87 3.13 1.01
CA LEU A 345 -9.42 4.48 1.13
C LEU A 345 -8.75 5.28 2.27
N GLU A 346 -8.51 4.65 3.42
CA GLU A 346 -7.80 5.30 4.53
C GLU A 346 -6.31 5.55 4.20
N GLU A 347 -5.67 4.61 3.52
CA GLU A 347 -4.29 4.75 3.06
C GLU A 347 -4.14 5.94 2.08
N ALA A 348 -5.09 6.11 1.16
CA ALA A 348 -5.14 7.25 0.25
C ALA A 348 -5.32 8.58 1.01
N ALA A 349 -6.14 8.58 2.07
CA ALA A 349 -6.31 9.76 2.91
C ALA A 349 -5.00 10.13 3.64
N LEU A 350 -4.30 9.14 4.20
CA LEU A 350 -2.98 9.35 4.83
C LEU A 350 -1.95 9.85 3.82
N PHE A 351 -1.94 9.29 2.61
CA PHE A 351 -1.06 9.74 1.52
C PHE A 351 -1.21 11.24 1.23
N PHE A 352 -2.44 11.73 1.03
CA PHE A 352 -2.68 13.16 0.76
C PHE A 352 -2.40 14.04 1.98
N GLN A 353 -2.69 13.58 3.19
CA GLN A 353 -2.36 14.33 4.42
C GLN A 353 -0.85 14.51 4.58
N MET A 354 -0.07 13.44 4.34
CA MET A 354 1.39 13.48 4.38
C MET A 354 1.95 14.37 3.27
N LEU A 355 1.39 14.30 2.06
CA LEU A 355 1.81 15.10 0.91
C LEU A 355 1.55 16.61 1.10
N CYS A 356 0.47 16.95 1.80
CA CYS A 356 0.10 18.35 2.05
C CYS A 356 0.62 18.90 3.36
N GLY A 357 1.14 18.07 4.27
CA GLY A 357 1.63 18.51 5.58
C GLY A 357 0.52 19.04 6.49
N THR A 358 -0.75 18.68 6.21
CA THR A 358 -1.92 19.15 6.95
C THR A 358 -2.12 18.33 8.22
N GLY A 359 -2.34 19.01 9.36
CA GLY A 359 -2.64 18.35 10.63
C GLY A 359 -4.00 17.64 10.65
N ALA A 360 -4.20 16.75 11.62
CA ALA A 360 -5.32 15.79 11.72
C ALA A 360 -6.75 16.36 11.65
N ASN A 361 -6.94 17.68 11.73
CA ASN A 361 -8.26 18.31 11.87
C ASN A 361 -8.80 18.95 10.57
N ALA A 362 -8.00 19.09 9.51
CA ALA A 362 -8.43 19.69 8.25
C ALA A 362 -8.00 18.82 7.06
N ALA A 363 -8.96 18.47 6.20
CA ALA A 363 -8.66 17.74 4.97
C ALA A 363 -8.07 18.69 3.91
N PRO A 364 -6.90 18.39 3.34
CA PRO A 364 -6.31 19.20 2.28
C PRO A 364 -7.21 19.22 1.04
N GLN A 365 -7.11 20.28 0.24
CA GLN A 365 -7.94 20.41 -0.96
C GLN A 365 -7.81 19.22 -1.91
N LEU A 366 -6.60 18.71 -2.13
CA LEU A 366 -6.36 17.55 -2.99
C LEU A 366 -7.04 16.26 -2.50
N LEU A 367 -7.20 16.09 -1.17
CA LEU A 367 -7.93 14.95 -0.63
C LEU A 367 -9.43 15.06 -0.94
N LEU A 368 -9.98 16.28 -0.86
CA LEU A 368 -11.36 16.55 -1.26
C LEU A 368 -11.55 16.34 -2.76
N ASP A 369 -10.62 16.82 -3.59
CA ASP A 369 -10.66 16.59 -5.04
C ASP A 369 -10.57 15.09 -5.38
N PHE A 370 -9.78 14.31 -4.61
CA PHE A 370 -9.74 12.86 -4.73
C PHE A 370 -11.09 12.21 -4.39
N TRP A 371 -11.74 12.61 -3.31
CA TRP A 371 -13.07 12.10 -2.97
C TRP A 371 -14.12 12.50 -4.02
N GLU A 372 -14.09 13.74 -4.50
CA GLU A 372 -14.96 14.22 -5.59
C GLU A 372 -14.74 13.41 -6.89
N ALA A 373 -13.48 13.10 -7.23
CA ALA A 373 -13.15 12.28 -8.39
C ALA A 373 -13.57 10.82 -8.19
N LEU A 374 -13.35 10.24 -7.00
CA LEU A 374 -13.73 8.87 -6.68
C LEU A 374 -15.26 8.70 -6.70
N LEU A 375 -16.04 9.68 -6.21
CA LEU A 375 -17.50 9.67 -6.32
C LEU A 375 -18.00 9.58 -7.77
N VAL A 376 -17.25 10.07 -8.75
CA VAL A 376 -17.64 10.00 -10.16
C VAL A 376 -17.46 8.60 -10.74
N VAL A 377 -16.51 7.81 -10.23
CA VAL A 377 -16.14 6.50 -10.81
C VAL A 377 -16.54 5.32 -9.92
N CYS A 378 -16.75 5.54 -8.62
CA CYS A 378 -17.03 4.48 -7.64
C CYS A 378 -18.30 3.69 -8.00
N SER A 379 -18.16 2.35 -8.05
CA SER A 379 -19.26 1.42 -8.30
C SER A 379 -19.71 0.64 -7.07
N GLN A 380 -19.07 0.83 -5.91
CA GLN A 380 -19.35 0.10 -4.67
C GLN A 380 -20.25 0.93 -3.75
N GLU A 381 -21.46 0.42 -3.45
CA GLU A 381 -22.48 1.15 -2.68
C GLU A 381 -22.04 1.46 -1.24
N GLU A 382 -21.33 0.55 -0.57
CA GLU A 382 -20.86 0.72 0.81
C GLU A 382 -19.86 1.88 0.93
N ILE A 383 -18.88 1.94 0.03
CA ILE A 383 -17.89 3.04 -0.03
C ILE A 383 -18.57 4.35 -0.44
N LEU A 384 -19.55 4.28 -1.34
CA LEU A 384 -20.25 5.46 -1.84
C LEU A 384 -20.96 6.22 -0.72
N GLU A 385 -21.72 5.54 0.15
CA GLU A 385 -22.44 6.21 1.25
C GLU A 385 -21.47 6.88 2.24
N GLU A 386 -20.39 6.18 2.61
CA GLU A 386 -19.35 6.71 3.49
C GLU A 386 -18.66 7.95 2.87
N LEU A 387 -18.35 7.89 1.57
CA LEU A 387 -17.68 8.95 0.84
C LEU A 387 -18.57 10.20 0.71
N LEU A 388 -19.86 10.02 0.43
CA LEU A 388 -20.83 11.11 0.37
C LEU A 388 -20.91 11.87 1.71
N LEU A 389 -20.93 11.14 2.84
CA LEU A 389 -20.95 11.75 4.17
C LEU A 389 -19.62 12.44 4.50
N LYS A 390 -18.48 11.86 4.13
CA LYS A 390 -17.14 12.47 4.30
C LYS A 390 -17.01 13.79 3.54
N VAL A 391 -17.46 13.82 2.28
CA VAL A 391 -17.44 15.03 1.44
C VAL A 391 -18.39 16.10 1.99
N ALA A 392 -19.62 15.72 2.37
CA ALA A 392 -20.57 16.63 3.01
C ALA A 392 -20.00 17.25 4.29
N ALA A 393 -19.36 16.44 5.14
CA ALA A 393 -18.76 16.89 6.39
C ALA A 393 -17.65 17.92 6.17
N GLN A 394 -16.82 17.76 5.13
CA GLN A 394 -15.79 18.75 4.83
C GLN A 394 -16.36 20.06 4.30
N TYR A 395 -17.35 20.03 3.40
CA TYR A 395 -17.99 21.28 2.95
C TYR A 395 -18.64 22.01 4.13
N VAL A 396 -19.38 21.28 4.98
CA VAL A 396 -19.98 21.84 6.20
C VAL A 396 -18.92 22.46 7.09
N TRP A 397 -17.83 21.74 7.37
CA TRP A 397 -16.76 22.25 8.23
C TRP A 397 -16.14 23.54 7.68
N ARG A 398 -15.83 23.61 6.37
CA ARG A 398 -15.27 24.80 5.73
C ARG A 398 -16.23 25.98 5.79
N ILE A 399 -17.51 25.76 5.50
CA ILE A 399 -18.55 26.78 5.57
C ILE A 399 -18.72 27.29 7.01
N SER A 400 -18.82 26.39 8.00
CA SER A 400 -18.95 26.74 9.42
C SER A 400 -17.74 27.54 9.94
N LYS A 401 -16.53 27.23 9.45
CA LYS A 401 -15.29 27.92 9.85
C LYS A 401 -14.95 29.13 8.96
N LYS A 402 -15.73 29.40 7.91
CA LYS A 402 -15.45 30.42 6.88
C LYS A 402 -14.03 30.29 6.29
N GLN A 403 -13.57 29.05 6.08
CA GLN A 403 -12.25 28.77 5.55
C GLN A 403 -12.31 28.58 4.03
N LEU A 404 -11.43 29.27 3.31
CA LEU A 404 -11.29 29.10 1.86
C LEU A 404 -10.45 27.86 1.52
N PRO A 405 -10.67 27.26 0.33
CA PRO A 405 -9.78 26.23 -0.19
C PRO A 405 -8.32 26.68 -0.22
N GLU A 406 -7.40 25.81 0.18
CA GLU A 406 -5.96 26.08 0.17
C GLU A 406 -5.42 26.27 -1.26
N THR A 407 -5.95 25.47 -2.19
CA THR A 407 -5.65 25.53 -3.62
C THR A 407 -6.96 25.65 -4.42
N LYS A 408 -6.85 26.01 -5.69
CA LYS A 408 -8.00 26.03 -6.58
C LYS A 408 -8.57 24.60 -6.73
N PRO A 409 -9.86 24.36 -6.46
CA PRO A 409 -10.48 23.06 -6.67
C PRO A 409 -10.36 22.58 -8.11
N LEU A 410 -10.22 21.26 -8.31
CA LEU A 410 -10.05 20.70 -9.65
C LEU A 410 -11.33 20.71 -10.47
N LYS A 411 -12.48 20.55 -9.80
CA LYS A 411 -13.80 20.55 -10.43
C LYS A 411 -14.67 21.65 -9.85
N THR A 412 -15.42 22.31 -10.73
CA THR A 412 -16.51 23.22 -10.33
C THR A 412 -17.77 22.43 -10.00
N THR A 413 -18.74 23.09 -9.37
CA THR A 413 -20.05 22.50 -9.08
C THR A 413 -20.74 22.05 -10.37
N GLU A 414 -20.59 22.81 -11.47
CA GLU A 414 -21.15 22.47 -12.78
C GLU A 414 -20.49 21.23 -13.37
N ASP A 415 -19.16 21.10 -13.24
CA ASP A 415 -18.43 19.91 -13.68
C ASP A 415 -18.92 18.66 -12.94
N LEU A 416 -19.15 18.76 -11.62
CA LEU A 416 -19.63 17.65 -10.79
C LEU A 416 -21.04 17.21 -11.18
N ILE A 417 -21.96 18.16 -11.38
CA ILE A 417 -23.34 17.88 -11.83
C ILE A 417 -23.34 17.19 -13.19
N ASN A 418 -22.45 17.61 -14.09
CA ASN A 418 -22.34 17.00 -15.42
C ASN A 418 -21.61 15.64 -15.40
N SER A 419 -20.84 15.34 -14.35
CA SER A 419 -20.02 14.13 -14.25
C SER A 419 -20.77 12.93 -13.67
N CYS A 420 -21.64 13.11 -12.68
CA CYS A 420 -22.38 11.99 -12.08
C CYS A 420 -23.73 12.40 -11.46
N HIS A 421 -24.60 11.41 -11.26
CA HIS A 421 -25.97 11.59 -10.74
C HIS A 421 -26.03 11.82 -9.21
N HIS A 422 -24.90 11.70 -8.53
CA HIS A 422 -24.77 11.99 -7.10
C HIS A 422 -24.86 13.49 -6.80
N PHE A 423 -24.64 14.34 -7.80
CA PHE A 423 -24.76 15.80 -7.73
C PHE A 423 -26.04 16.25 -8.45
N GLY A 424 -26.88 17.00 -7.74
CA GLY A 424 -28.19 17.45 -8.18
C GLY A 424 -28.25 18.92 -8.58
N LEU A 425 -29.45 19.38 -8.92
CA LEU A 425 -29.67 20.75 -9.36
C LEU A 425 -29.44 21.77 -8.23
N ILE A 426 -28.80 22.88 -8.60
CA ILE A 426 -28.69 24.08 -7.74
C ILE A 426 -29.97 24.89 -7.89
N PHE A 427 -30.55 25.28 -6.77
CA PHE A 427 -31.74 26.12 -6.73
C PHE A 427 -31.37 27.61 -6.55
N PRO A 428 -31.78 28.49 -7.49
CA PRO A 428 -31.44 29.92 -7.44
C PRO A 428 -31.92 30.67 -6.20
N TRP A 429 -32.96 30.17 -5.51
CA TRP A 429 -33.48 30.80 -4.29
C TRP A 429 -32.47 30.76 -3.15
N VAL A 430 -31.54 29.79 -3.13
CA VAL A 430 -30.50 29.70 -2.10
C VAL A 430 -29.53 30.87 -2.23
N SER A 431 -29.03 31.14 -3.43
CA SER A 431 -28.14 32.28 -3.70
C SER A 431 -28.82 33.62 -3.42
N LEU A 432 -30.12 33.76 -3.69
CA LEU A 432 -30.87 34.98 -3.41
C LEU A 432 -30.99 35.27 -1.91
N ILE A 433 -31.26 34.25 -1.08
CA ILE A 433 -31.35 34.41 0.38
C ILE A 433 -29.96 34.71 0.97
N MET A 434 -28.91 34.09 0.44
CA MET A 434 -27.53 34.38 0.86
C MET A 434 -27.13 35.82 0.54
N ALA A 435 -27.40 36.29 -0.69
CA ALA A 435 -27.07 37.65 -1.13
C ALA A 435 -27.84 38.73 -0.34
N ALA A 436 -29.08 38.43 0.08
CA ALA A 436 -29.88 39.34 0.91
C ALA A 436 -29.35 39.48 2.35
N ALA A 437 -28.65 38.47 2.87
CA ALA A 437 -28.20 38.43 4.26
C ALA A 437 -26.76 38.95 4.47
N SER A 438 -25.86 38.81 3.50
CA SER A 438 -24.51 39.40 3.56
C SER A 438 -23.85 39.55 2.17
N PRO A 439 -23.55 40.78 1.70
CA PRO A 439 -22.89 41.01 0.41
C PRO A 439 -21.35 40.83 0.42
N SER A 440 -20.74 40.52 1.57
CA SER A 440 -19.28 40.46 1.75
C SER A 440 -18.67 39.04 1.75
N ASP A 441 -19.47 38.01 1.49
CA ASP A 441 -19.11 36.60 1.68
C ASP A 441 -18.83 35.87 0.32
N GLU A 442 -18.15 36.53 -0.62
CA GLU A 442 -17.94 36.03 -1.99
C GLU A 442 -17.09 34.74 -2.09
N GLY A 443 -16.29 34.41 -1.08
CA GLY A 443 -15.26 33.38 -1.21
C GLY A 443 -15.70 31.92 -1.04
N TYR A 444 -16.82 31.63 -0.35
CA TYR A 444 -17.28 30.26 -0.07
C TYR A 444 -18.57 29.87 -0.81
N HIS A 445 -19.00 30.68 -1.78
CA HIS A 445 -20.20 30.41 -2.58
C HIS A 445 -20.10 29.09 -3.36
N GLU A 446 -18.90 28.68 -3.74
CA GLU A 446 -18.64 27.41 -4.43
C GLU A 446 -18.90 26.21 -3.50
N ASP A 447 -18.34 26.20 -2.29
CA ASP A 447 -18.56 25.10 -1.33
C ASP A 447 -20.04 24.96 -0.93
N VAL A 448 -20.77 26.08 -0.84
CA VAL A 448 -22.22 26.06 -0.61
C VAL A 448 -22.96 25.48 -1.82
N SER A 449 -22.55 25.82 -3.03
CA SER A 449 -23.14 25.30 -4.27
C SER A 449 -22.86 23.80 -4.41
N LYS A 450 -21.65 23.34 -4.10
CA LYS A 450 -21.27 21.92 -4.06
C LYS A 450 -22.05 21.15 -3.00
N LEU A 451 -22.17 21.68 -1.78
CA LEU A 451 -22.97 21.06 -0.71
C LEU A 451 -24.46 20.99 -1.09
N GLN A 452 -25.02 22.07 -1.65
CA GLN A 452 -26.39 22.09 -2.14
C GLN A 452 -26.61 21.02 -3.22
N SER A 453 -25.71 20.96 -4.20
CA SER A 453 -25.77 19.97 -5.28
C SER A 453 -25.73 18.55 -4.74
N LEU A 454 -24.82 18.26 -3.80
CA LEU A 454 -24.68 16.95 -3.15
C LEU A 454 -25.97 16.53 -2.42
N LEU A 455 -26.56 17.43 -1.62
CA LEU A 455 -27.82 17.16 -0.88
C LEU A 455 -29.05 17.04 -1.79
N CYS A 456 -29.00 17.68 -2.97
CA CYS A 456 -30.00 17.55 -4.03
C CYS A 456 -29.84 16.27 -4.87
N GLY A 457 -28.74 15.54 -4.70
CA GLY A 457 -28.44 14.29 -5.42
C GLY A 457 -29.44 13.17 -5.14
N GLN A 458 -29.43 12.13 -5.99
CA GLN A 458 -30.31 10.97 -5.82
C GLN A 458 -29.79 9.95 -4.79
N SER A 459 -28.51 10.03 -4.44
CA SER A 459 -27.81 8.98 -3.69
C SER A 459 -27.59 9.30 -2.21
N VAL A 460 -27.83 10.55 -1.79
CA VAL A 460 -27.71 10.95 -0.39
C VAL A 460 -29.06 10.75 0.31
N ASP A 461 -29.10 9.92 1.34
CA ASP A 461 -30.20 9.94 2.30
C ASP A 461 -30.06 11.16 3.23
N ILE A 462 -31.09 12.00 3.23
CA ILE A 462 -31.06 13.24 4.01
C ILE A 462 -31.18 12.94 5.50
N ALA A 463 -31.81 11.82 5.88
CA ALA A 463 -31.85 11.44 7.29
C ALA A 463 -30.45 11.14 7.84
N SER A 464 -29.57 10.50 7.05
CA SER A 464 -28.18 10.23 7.44
C SER A 464 -27.27 11.46 7.33
N ALA A 465 -27.58 12.42 6.45
CA ALA A 465 -26.82 13.67 6.33
C ALA A 465 -27.17 14.73 7.40
N LEU A 466 -28.30 14.62 8.10
CA LEU A 466 -28.74 15.61 9.11
C LEU A 466 -27.70 15.87 10.22
N PRO A 467 -27.08 14.86 10.86
CA PRO A 467 -26.05 15.08 11.89
C PRO A 467 -24.83 15.82 11.34
N VAL A 468 -24.49 15.60 10.07
CA VAL A 468 -23.37 16.25 9.40
C VAL A 468 -23.64 17.73 9.14
N VAL A 469 -24.90 18.09 8.90
CA VAL A 469 -25.35 19.47 8.61
C VAL A 469 -25.63 20.28 9.89
N GLU A 470 -25.82 19.62 11.04
CA GLU A 470 -26.11 20.26 12.33
C GLU A 470 -25.15 21.40 12.72
N PRO A 471 -23.82 21.32 12.49
CA PRO A 471 -22.88 22.41 12.76
C PRO A 471 -23.15 23.70 11.96
N LEU A 472 -23.96 23.65 10.89
CA LEU A 472 -24.38 24.83 10.14
C LEU A 472 -25.55 25.57 10.81
N ALA A 473 -26.19 25.04 11.84
CA ALA A 473 -27.31 25.71 12.51
C ALA A 473 -26.95 27.12 13.04
N GLU A 474 -25.67 27.33 13.35
CA GLU A 474 -25.10 28.60 13.82
C GLU A 474 -24.56 29.47 12.67
N ALA A 475 -24.44 28.94 11.44
CA ALA A 475 -23.83 29.59 10.28
C ALA A 475 -24.78 30.56 9.53
N GLY A 476 -25.54 31.36 10.27
CA GLY A 476 -26.34 32.46 9.73
C GLY A 476 -27.32 32.07 8.61
N ALA A 477 -27.30 32.80 7.50
CA ALA A 477 -28.20 32.59 6.36
C ALA A 477 -27.89 31.31 5.56
N VAL A 478 -26.61 30.89 5.51
CA VAL A 478 -26.20 29.66 4.82
C VAL A 478 -26.74 28.44 5.54
N GLY A 479 -26.65 28.44 6.88
CA GLY A 479 -27.26 27.39 7.70
C GLY A 479 -28.77 27.29 7.52
N LEU A 480 -29.44 28.44 7.42
CA LEU A 480 -30.89 28.50 7.19
C LEU A 480 -31.26 27.90 5.83
N THR A 481 -30.57 28.27 4.75
CA THR A 481 -30.90 27.80 3.39
C THR A 481 -30.68 26.30 3.24
N ILE A 482 -29.57 25.76 3.76
CA ILE A 482 -29.29 24.31 3.71
C ILE A 482 -30.30 23.52 4.56
N ARG A 483 -30.71 24.01 5.74
CA ARG A 483 -31.71 23.32 6.57
C ARG A 483 -33.10 23.33 5.94
N VAL A 484 -33.49 24.44 5.33
CA VAL A 484 -34.73 24.56 4.55
C VAL A 484 -34.70 23.57 3.37
N LEU A 485 -33.56 23.45 2.68
CA LEU A 485 -33.36 22.46 1.62
C LEU A 485 -33.54 21.02 2.13
N CYS A 486 -32.92 20.65 3.25
CA CYS A 486 -33.08 19.33 3.87
C CYS A 486 -34.53 19.05 4.28
N ASN A 487 -35.19 20.02 4.93
CA ASN A 487 -36.59 19.90 5.36
C ASN A 487 -37.55 19.75 4.18
N THR A 488 -37.36 20.54 3.11
CA THR A 488 -38.20 20.42 1.90
C THR A 488 -38.06 19.08 1.22
N ARG A 489 -36.86 18.50 1.17
CA ARG A 489 -36.64 17.17 0.60
C ARG A 489 -37.18 16.04 1.48
N GLN A 490 -37.24 16.22 2.80
CA GLN A 490 -37.92 15.31 3.74
C GLN A 490 -39.46 15.44 3.71
N GLY A 491 -40.02 16.33 2.88
CA GLY A 491 -41.47 16.60 2.83
C GLY A 491 -41.99 17.46 3.99
N LYS A 492 -41.10 18.00 4.83
CA LYS A 492 -41.42 18.90 5.96
C LYS A 492 -41.54 20.36 5.49
N HIS A 493 -42.43 20.60 4.54
CA HIS A 493 -42.61 21.92 3.92
C HIS A 493 -43.10 22.97 4.93
N GLU A 494 -43.93 22.58 5.89
CA GLU A 494 -44.46 23.48 6.91
C GLU A 494 -43.34 24.04 7.82
N GLU A 495 -42.48 23.17 8.34
CA GLU A 495 -41.33 23.55 9.17
C GLU A 495 -40.31 24.41 8.41
N ALA A 496 -40.08 24.09 7.13
CA ALA A 496 -39.19 24.87 6.27
C ALA A 496 -39.73 26.29 6.05
N LEU A 497 -41.04 26.42 5.83
CA LEU A 497 -41.71 27.72 5.69
C LEU A 497 -41.67 28.52 6.98
N ASP A 498 -41.94 27.90 8.13
CA ASP A 498 -41.91 28.59 9.43
C ASP A 498 -40.49 29.12 9.74
N GLN A 499 -39.45 28.35 9.43
CA GLN A 499 -38.06 28.79 9.62
C GLN A 499 -37.66 29.96 8.71
N LEU A 500 -38.07 29.93 7.43
CA LEU A 500 -37.83 31.04 6.50
C LEU A 500 -38.53 32.32 6.98
N LEU A 501 -39.77 32.20 7.39
CA LEU A 501 -40.59 33.33 7.84
C LEU A 501 -40.09 33.97 9.15
N GLN A 502 -39.48 33.17 10.04
CA GLN A 502 -38.90 33.68 11.27
C GLN A 502 -37.59 34.45 11.07
N ARG A 503 -36.78 34.10 10.06
CA ARG A 503 -35.41 34.62 9.92
C ARG A 503 -35.16 35.51 8.69
N CYS A 504 -35.96 35.39 7.63
CA CYS A 504 -35.81 36.19 6.41
C CYS A 504 -37.18 36.68 5.89
N PRO A 505 -37.84 37.64 6.57
CA PRO A 505 -39.13 38.17 6.12
C PRO A 505 -39.02 39.01 4.83
N GLU A 506 -37.83 39.44 4.42
CA GLU A 506 -37.65 40.34 3.27
C GLU A 506 -37.46 39.61 1.92
N ALA A 507 -36.95 38.37 1.92
CA ALA A 507 -36.43 37.69 0.72
C ALA A 507 -37.47 36.88 -0.08
N VAL A 508 -38.77 37.05 0.17
CA VAL A 508 -39.79 36.06 -0.26
C VAL A 508 -40.47 36.44 -1.57
N TRP A 509 -40.65 35.46 -2.47
CA TRP A 509 -41.44 35.63 -3.70
C TRP A 509 -42.95 35.78 -3.42
N TRP A 510 -43.39 37.02 -3.28
CA TRP A 510 -44.69 37.42 -2.75
C TRP A 510 -45.92 36.94 -3.54
N LYS A 511 -45.79 36.66 -4.85
CA LYS A 511 -46.93 36.30 -5.71
C LYS A 511 -47.60 34.96 -5.35
N LYS A 512 -46.89 34.02 -4.71
CA LYS A 512 -47.44 32.71 -4.29
C LYS A 512 -47.52 32.52 -2.77
N LEU A 513 -46.72 33.24 -2.00
CA LEU A 513 -46.62 33.05 -0.55
C LEU A 513 -47.59 33.93 0.26
N LEU A 514 -47.98 35.10 -0.29
CA LEU A 514 -48.92 36.02 0.37
C LEU A 514 -50.29 35.38 0.66
N PRO A 515 -50.90 34.59 -0.24
CA PRO A 515 -52.16 33.90 0.04
C PRO A 515 -52.04 32.87 1.17
N GLU A 516 -50.94 32.11 1.23
CA GLU A 516 -50.70 31.09 2.26
C GLU A 516 -50.39 31.72 3.63
N LEU A 517 -49.64 32.82 3.65
CA LEU A 517 -49.43 33.63 4.85
C LEU A 517 -50.74 34.19 5.41
N CYS A 518 -51.60 34.72 4.54
CA CYS A 518 -52.93 35.18 4.94
C CYS A 518 -53.78 34.04 5.50
N LYS A 519 -53.69 32.84 4.92
CA LYS A 519 -54.38 31.63 5.41
C LYS A 519 -53.85 31.17 6.77
N ARG A 520 -52.53 31.19 7.02
CA ARG A 520 -51.95 30.81 8.31
C ARG A 520 -52.26 31.80 9.42
N VAL A 521 -52.21 33.12 9.15
CA VAL A 521 -52.66 34.16 10.10
C VAL A 521 -54.13 33.98 10.49
N ARG A 522 -54.96 33.44 9.57
CA ARG A 522 -56.36 33.09 9.86
C ARG A 522 -56.51 31.84 10.75
N LEU A 523 -55.63 30.84 10.60
CA LEU A 523 -55.72 29.56 11.33
C LEU A 523 -55.11 29.61 12.74
N THR A 524 -54.05 30.38 12.98
CA THR A 524 -53.32 30.37 14.27
C THR A 524 -53.71 31.47 15.24
N GLY A 525 -54.85 32.16 15.05
CA GLY A 525 -55.48 33.05 16.03
C GLY A 525 -54.52 33.68 17.06
N ASN A 526 -53.86 34.78 16.70
CA ASN A 526 -52.95 35.55 17.56
C ASN A 526 -51.63 34.86 17.98
N GLY A 527 -51.31 33.67 17.47
CA GLY A 527 -50.17 32.85 17.91
C GLY A 527 -48.78 33.21 17.38
N CYS A 528 -48.63 34.20 16.50
CA CYS A 528 -47.31 34.58 15.97
C CYS A 528 -47.17 36.10 15.75
N PRO A 529 -46.94 36.89 16.82
CA PRO A 529 -46.89 38.35 16.75
C PRO A 529 -45.77 38.87 15.83
N VAL A 530 -44.67 38.12 15.68
CA VAL A 530 -43.54 38.45 14.80
C VAL A 530 -43.95 38.44 13.32
N LEU A 531 -44.68 37.40 12.89
CA LEU A 531 -45.24 37.29 11.54
C LEU A 531 -46.22 38.42 11.23
N ILE A 532 -47.08 38.76 12.19
CA ILE A 532 -48.05 39.85 12.05
C ILE A 532 -47.34 41.22 12.02
N SER A 533 -46.28 41.42 12.81
CA SER A 533 -45.52 42.67 12.80
C SER A 533 -44.69 42.83 11.53
N SER A 534 -44.03 41.79 11.03
CA SER A 534 -43.25 41.84 9.78
C SER A 534 -44.16 42.09 8.56
N LEU A 535 -45.33 41.43 8.52
CA LEU A 535 -46.30 41.59 7.44
C LEU A 535 -46.95 42.98 7.45
N LYS A 536 -47.20 43.58 8.64
CA LYS A 536 -47.77 44.93 8.80
C LYS A 536 -46.76 46.06 8.58
N ALA A 537 -45.55 45.97 9.14
CA ALA A 537 -44.64 47.11 9.24
C ALA A 537 -43.81 47.32 7.96
N GLU A 538 -43.34 46.25 7.33
CA GLU A 538 -42.37 46.33 6.23
C GLU A 538 -42.96 45.79 4.93
N THR A 539 -43.55 44.59 4.94
CA THR A 539 -43.98 43.91 3.70
C THR A 539 -45.12 44.63 2.98
N LEU A 540 -46.22 44.95 3.66
CA LEU A 540 -47.36 45.65 3.04
C LEU A 540 -47.06 47.13 2.75
N SER A 541 -46.08 47.72 3.42
CA SER A 541 -45.60 49.08 3.16
C SER A 541 -44.79 49.13 1.85
N VAL A 542 -43.84 48.20 1.65
CA VAL A 542 -43.05 48.07 0.42
C VAL A 542 -43.93 47.68 -0.77
N VAL A 543 -44.84 46.73 -0.60
CA VAL A 543 -45.82 46.32 -1.63
C VAL A 543 -46.70 47.51 -2.05
N ALA A 544 -47.13 48.35 -1.09
CA ALA A 544 -47.87 49.58 -1.37
C ALA A 544 -47.02 50.67 -2.06
N MET A 545 -45.69 50.60 -1.98
CA MET A 545 -44.74 51.56 -2.56
C MET A 545 -44.24 51.14 -3.95
N GLU A 546 -44.12 49.85 -4.23
CA GLU A 546 -43.55 49.31 -5.47
C GLU A 546 -44.61 48.92 -6.52
N LEU A 547 -45.78 48.43 -6.10
CA LEU A 547 -46.82 48.00 -7.06
C LEU A 547 -47.76 49.13 -7.45
N GLU A 548 -48.36 49.01 -8.64
CA GLU A 548 -49.53 49.80 -9.00
C GLU A 548 -50.78 49.29 -8.26
N LEU A 549 -51.71 50.21 -7.94
CA LEU A 549 -52.93 49.88 -7.20
C LEU A 549 -53.70 48.70 -7.81
N ARG A 550 -53.73 48.58 -9.15
CA ARG A 550 -54.42 47.49 -9.85
C ARG A 550 -53.77 46.13 -9.57
N ASP A 551 -52.45 46.07 -9.54
CA ASP A 551 -51.70 44.85 -9.26
C ASP A 551 -51.74 44.50 -7.77
N PHE A 552 -51.79 45.50 -6.89
CA PHE A 552 -51.99 45.28 -5.46
C PHE A 552 -53.40 44.76 -5.15
N LEU A 553 -54.44 45.28 -5.83
CA LEU A 553 -55.81 44.77 -5.71
C LEU A 553 -55.93 43.30 -6.16
N ASN A 554 -55.17 42.88 -7.18
CA ASN A 554 -55.11 41.48 -7.64
C ASN A 554 -54.44 40.53 -6.63
N LEU A 555 -53.72 41.05 -5.64
CA LEU A 555 -53.11 40.28 -4.56
C LEU A 555 -54.02 40.16 -3.34
N LEU A 556 -55.17 40.85 -3.32
CA LEU A 556 -56.11 40.78 -2.21
C LEU A 556 -56.88 39.46 -2.23
N PRO A 557 -57.15 38.87 -1.06
CA PRO A 557 -58.03 37.72 -0.95
C PRO A 557 -59.46 38.02 -1.45
N GLU A 558 -60.05 37.11 -2.24
CA GLU A 558 -61.40 37.28 -2.83
C GLU A 558 -62.54 37.24 -1.79
N ASP A 559 -62.24 36.91 -0.54
CA ASP A 559 -63.20 36.71 0.55
C ASP A 559 -63.50 37.99 1.37
N GLY A 560 -63.27 39.17 0.80
CA GLY A 560 -63.84 40.44 1.26
C GLY A 560 -63.26 41.02 2.56
N THR A 561 -62.19 40.43 3.12
CA THR A 561 -61.54 40.94 4.34
C THR A 561 -60.53 42.06 4.01
N ALA A 562 -61.01 43.14 3.39
CA ALA A 562 -60.19 44.27 2.94
C ALA A 562 -59.72 45.19 4.10
N ALA A 563 -60.32 45.08 5.28
CA ALA A 563 -60.05 45.95 6.44
C ALA A 563 -58.58 45.93 6.89
N PHE A 564 -57.91 44.78 6.78
CA PHE A 564 -56.50 44.63 7.14
C PHE A 564 -55.55 45.34 6.15
N PHE A 565 -55.92 45.42 4.87
CA PHE A 565 -55.11 45.98 3.80
C PHE A 565 -55.43 47.45 3.50
N LEU A 566 -56.57 47.94 4.00
CA LEU A 566 -57.12 49.28 3.77
C LEU A 566 -56.12 50.42 4.03
N PRO A 567 -55.33 50.43 5.13
CA PRO A 567 -54.33 51.48 5.36
C PRO A 567 -53.24 51.52 4.28
N HIS A 568 -52.84 50.36 3.76
CA HIS A 568 -51.78 50.23 2.75
C HIS A 568 -52.29 50.50 1.33
N LEU A 569 -53.54 50.13 1.04
CA LEU A 569 -54.23 50.51 -0.20
C LEU A 569 -54.45 52.03 -0.27
N LEU A 570 -54.80 52.65 0.86
CA LEU A 570 -54.90 54.11 0.98
C LEU A 570 -53.55 54.77 0.69
N HIS A 571 -52.46 54.29 1.30
CA HIS A 571 -51.11 54.78 1.03
C HIS A 571 -50.69 54.63 -0.46
N CYS A 572 -50.95 53.46 -1.07
CA CYS A 572 -50.71 53.20 -2.49
C CYS A 572 -51.53 54.13 -3.40
N SER A 573 -52.78 54.41 -3.04
CA SER A 573 -53.66 55.32 -3.80
C SER A 573 -53.26 56.79 -3.67
N GLN A 574 -52.78 57.22 -2.50
CA GLN A 574 -52.33 58.59 -2.23
C GLN A 574 -51.02 58.92 -2.95
N ARG A 575 -50.20 57.91 -3.31
CA ARG A 575 -49.02 58.06 -4.15
C ARG A 575 -49.33 58.71 -5.52
N LYS A 576 -50.48 58.39 -6.11
CA LYS A 576 -50.95 58.96 -7.39
C LYS A 576 -51.59 60.35 -7.26
N LEU A 577 -51.78 60.87 -6.05
CA LEU A 577 -52.31 62.23 -5.81
C LEU A 577 -51.21 63.27 -5.57
N LEU A 578 -49.95 62.82 -5.38
CA LEU A 578 -48.77 63.66 -5.10
C LEU A 578 -47.73 63.64 -6.25
N THR A 579 -48.07 63.02 -7.38
CA THR A 579 -47.40 63.18 -8.68
C THR A 579 -48.40 63.74 -9.67
#